data_AF-A0A1X0DJ88-F1
#
_entry.id   AF-A0A1X0DJ88-F1
#
_cell.length_a   1.000
_cell.length_b   1.000
_cell.length_c   1.000
_cell.angle_alpha   90.00
_cell.angle_beta   90.00
_cell.angle_gamma   90.00
#
_symmetry.space_group_name_H-M   'P 1'
#
loop_
_entity.id
_entity.type
_entity.pdbx_description
1 polymer ?
#
loop_
_entity_poly.entity_id
_entity_poly.type
_entity_poly.pdbx_seq_one_letter_code
_entity_poly.pdbx_strand_id
1 'polypeptide(L)' 'MTQNPTAGASGASTAEKDTVLGKRYVDTESGLEVLCTKAGRGVLSADGRQLTTKAPNALPASD' A
#
# COMPACT_ATOMS: atom_id res chain seq x y z
N MET A 1 26.36 -2.39 -10.98
CA MET A 1 25.06 -3.04 -10.74
C MET A 1 24.74 -2.98 -9.26
N THR A 2 23.46 -2.78 -8.92
CA THR A 2 22.84 -2.77 -7.58
C THR A 2 22.81 -1.42 -6.86
N GLN A 3 21.73 -0.65 -7.09
CA GLN A 3 21.16 0.19 -6.03
C GLN A 3 19.93 -0.53 -5.49
N ASN A 4 20.01 -0.92 -4.22
CA ASN A 4 18.89 -1.42 -3.42
C ASN A 4 18.30 -0.20 -2.67
N PRO A 5 17.06 0.23 -2.92
CA PRO A 5 16.51 1.37 -2.22
C PRO A 5 16.19 0.99 -0.78
N THR A 6 16.84 1.67 0.17
CA THR A 6 16.60 1.55 1.60
C THR A 6 15.18 2.00 1.95
N ALA A 7 14.29 1.05 2.21
CA ALA A 7 12.94 1.30 2.72
C ALA A 7 12.99 1.63 4.23
N GLY A 8 13.37 2.87 4.54
CA GLY A 8 13.47 3.38 5.89
C GLY A 8 12.63 4.64 6.09
N ALA A 9 11.50 4.52 6.79
CA ALA A 9 10.98 5.58 7.66
C ALA A 9 9.90 5.00 8.60
N SER A 10 10.35 4.47 9.74
CA SER A 10 9.48 4.21 10.88
C SER A 10 9.19 5.50 11.61
N GLY A 11 7.94 5.67 11.98
CA GLY A 11 7.61 6.09 13.34
C GLY A 11 6.13 6.38 13.48
N ALA A 12 5.75 6.87 14.64
CA ALA A 12 4.35 6.99 15.02
C ALA A 12 3.59 7.94 14.10
N SER A 13 2.51 7.47 13.49
CA SER A 13 1.54 8.32 12.79
C SER A 13 0.13 7.98 13.23
N THR A 14 -0.63 9.05 13.31
CA THR A 14 -2.04 9.11 13.62
C THR A 14 -2.84 8.66 12.39
N ALA A 15 -3.21 7.38 12.40
CA ALA A 15 -4.36 6.66 11.82
C ALA A 15 -4.97 7.00 10.44
N GLU A 16 -4.63 8.07 9.73
CA GLU A 16 -5.40 8.51 8.54
C GLU A 16 -4.60 8.48 7.22
N LYS A 17 -3.26 8.47 7.26
CA LYS A 17 -2.40 8.61 6.08
C LYS A 17 -1.26 7.59 6.02
N ASP A 18 -1.39 6.48 6.73
CA ASP A 18 -0.34 5.46 6.83
C ASP A 18 -0.55 4.29 5.88
N THR A 19 0.57 3.72 5.44
CA THR A 19 0.55 2.48 4.67
C THR A 19 0.34 1.32 5.61
N VAL A 20 -0.72 0.56 5.35
CA VAL A 20 -1.17 -0.53 6.22
C VAL A 20 -0.58 -1.85 5.72
N LEU A 21 0.17 -2.51 6.59
CA LEU A 21 0.73 -3.84 6.34
C LEU A 21 -0.38 -4.83 5.97
N GLY A 22 -0.11 -5.64 4.95
CA GLY A 22 -1.03 -6.69 4.49
C GLY A 22 -2.20 -6.19 3.65
N LYS A 23 -2.28 -4.88 3.35
CA LYS A 23 -3.26 -4.33 2.42
C LYS A 23 -2.72 -4.31 0.99
N ARG A 24 -3.58 -4.61 0.03
CA ARG A 24 -3.29 -4.50 -1.40
C ARG A 24 -3.64 -3.10 -1.84
N TYR A 25 -2.70 -2.38 -2.40
CA TYR A 25 -2.88 -1.07 -3.02
C TYR A 25 -2.95 -1.25 -4.53
N VAL A 26 -3.83 -0.51 -5.17
CA VAL A 26 -4.05 -0.54 -6.61
C VAL A 26 -3.93 0.85 -7.20
N ASP A 27 -3.33 0.92 -8.39
CA ASP A 27 -3.37 2.08 -9.27
C ASP A 27 -4.40 1.83 -10.37
N THR A 28 -5.43 2.68 -10.47
CA THR A 28 -6.48 2.54 -11.47
C THR A 28 -6.05 3.00 -12.86
N GLU A 29 -5.04 3.86 -12.96
CA GLU A 29 -4.57 4.43 -14.23
C GLU A 29 -3.62 3.47 -14.96
N SER A 30 -2.72 2.83 -14.22
CA SER A 30 -1.74 1.87 -14.73
C SER A 30 -2.16 0.41 -14.55
N GLY A 31 -3.21 0.14 -13.78
CA GLY A 31 -3.66 -1.23 -13.48
C GLY A 31 -2.71 -2.00 -12.54
N LEU A 32 -1.85 -1.28 -11.82
CA LEU A 32 -0.79 -1.86 -11.01
C LEU A 32 -1.32 -2.27 -9.64
N GLU A 33 -0.93 -3.45 -9.17
CA GLU A 33 -1.34 -3.99 -7.86
C GLU A 33 -0.11 -4.31 -7.01
N VAL A 34 -0.03 -3.74 -5.81
CA VAL A 34 1.08 -3.97 -4.87
C VAL A 34 0.57 -4.34 -3.49
N LEU A 35 1.27 -5.25 -2.81
CA LEU A 35 1.01 -5.59 -1.42
C LEU A 35 1.95 -4.81 -0.52
N CYS A 36 1.42 -4.10 0.46
CA CYS A 36 2.25 -3.48 1.49
C CYS A 36 2.78 -4.58 2.43
N THR A 37 4.08 -4.86 2.40
CA THR A 37 4.76 -5.86 3.25
C THR A 37 5.42 -5.25 4.49
N LYS A 38 5.40 -3.93 4.62
CA LYS A 38 5.89 -3.19 5.78
C LYS A 38 5.07 -1.92 5.96
N ALA A 39 4.39 -1.80 7.10
CA ALA A 39 3.68 -0.56 7.43
C ALA A 39 4.67 0.60 7.62
N GLY A 40 4.29 1.78 7.19
CA GLY A 40 5.12 2.97 7.26
C GLY A 40 4.29 4.25 7.30
N ARG A 41 4.96 5.34 7.64
CA ARG A 41 4.33 6.66 7.59
C ARG A 41 4.24 7.14 6.16
N GLY A 42 3.03 7.47 5.73
CA GLY A 42 2.78 8.01 4.41
C GLY A 42 2.05 7.05 3.47
N VAL A 43 1.73 7.59 2.29
CA VAL A 43 0.89 6.93 1.28
C VAL A 43 1.75 6.33 0.17
N LEU A 44 1.37 5.13 -0.28
CA LEU A 44 1.96 4.51 -1.46
C LEU A 44 1.54 5.33 -2.70
N SER A 45 2.49 5.69 -3.54
CA SER A 45 2.21 6.41 -4.80
C SER A 45 2.95 5.76 -5.97
N ALA A 46 2.28 5.62 -7.12
CA ALA A 46 2.90 5.19 -8.37
C ALA A 46 2.90 6.37 -9.35
N ASP A 47 4.07 6.71 -9.89
CA ASP A 47 4.20 7.81 -10.85
C ASP A 47 3.67 9.17 -10.34
N GLY A 48 3.73 9.39 -9.02
CA GLY A 48 3.16 10.57 -8.35
C GLY A 48 1.65 10.49 -8.07
N ARG A 49 0.95 9.43 -8.49
CA ARG A 49 -0.46 9.17 -8.15
C ARG A 49 -0.57 8.38 -6.85
N GLN A 50 -1.42 8.83 -5.95
CA GLN A 50 -1.67 8.12 -4.70
C GLN A 50 -2.42 6.81 -4.95
N LEU A 51 -1.83 5.69 -4.52
CA LEU A 51 -2.47 4.39 -4.59
C LEU A 51 -3.60 4.26 -3.58
N THR A 52 -4.63 3.51 -3.95
CA THR A 52 -5.81 3.25 -3.10
C THR A 52 -5.84 1.80 -2.65
N THR A 53 -6.26 1.56 -1.41
CA THR A 53 -6.39 0.18 -0.91
C THR A 53 -7.51 -0.53 -1.66
N LYS A 54 -7.16 -1.59 -2.39
CA LYS A 54 -8.12 -2.53 -2.98
C LYS A 54 -8.75 -3.32 -1.86
N ALA A 55 -9.98 -2.94 -1.49
CA ALA A 55 -10.78 -3.72 -0.57
C ALA A 55 -10.93 -5.14 -1.16
N PRO A 56 -10.70 -6.20 -0.36
CA PRO A 56 -11.02 -7.53 -0.82
C PRO A 56 -12.51 -7.54 -1.18
N ASN A 57 -12.83 -8.07 -2.35
CA ASN A 57 -14.20 -8.42 -2.65
C ASN A 57 -14.51 -9.60 -1.72
N ALA A 58 -15.02 -9.30 -0.52
CA ALA A 58 -15.36 -10.30 0.45
C ALA A 58 -16.37 -11.22 -0.22
N LEU A 59 -15.97 -12.47 -0.47
CA LEU A 59 -16.90 -13.51 -0.83
C LEU A 59 -17.97 -13.52 0.28
N PRO A 60 -19.27 -13.45 -0.06
CA PRO A 60 -20.29 -13.65 0.95
C PRO A 60 -19.98 -14.99 1.61
N ALA A 61 -19.82 -14.97 2.94
CA ALA A 61 -19.52 -16.18 3.70
C ALA A 61 -20.55 -17.25 3.30
N SER A 62 -20.06 -18.38 2.82
CA SER A 62 -20.89 -19.55 2.56
C SER A 62 -21.11 -20.23 3.90
N ASP A 63 -22.35 -20.16 4.38
CA ASP A 63 -22.91 -21.05 5.42
C ASP A 63 -23.08 -22.46 4.83
#